data_AF-A0A5C1H7U9-F1
#
_entry.id   AF-A0A5C1H7U9-F1
#
_cell.length_a   1.000
_cell.length_b   1.000
_cell.length_c   1.000
_cell.angle_alpha   90.00
_cell.angle_beta   90.00
_cell.angle_gamma   90.00
#
_symmetry.space_group_name_H-M   'P 1'
#
loop_
_entity.id
_entity.type
_entity.pdbx_description
1 polymer ?
#
loop_
_entity_poly.entity_id
_entity_poly.type
_entity_poly.pdbx_seq_one_letter_code
_entity_poly.pdbx_strand_id
1 'polypeptide(L)' 'MKKIFISKDFLRKLKLIKKYKFNKFLYIYNKSNNLIINFLNIILNVYNGKKFFLLKINKLKLNYKLGSFLVTKIIN' A
#
# COMPACT_ATOMS: atom_id res chain seq x y z
N MET A 1 2.23 21.37 9.58
CA MET A 1 2.20 20.25 8.60
C MET A 1 1.11 19.25 8.99
N LYS A 2 0.20 18.89 8.08
CA LYS A 2 -0.86 17.90 8.34
C LYS A 2 -0.22 16.52 8.49
N LYS A 3 -0.36 15.89 9.67
CA LYS A 3 0.25 14.58 9.97
C LYS A 3 -0.31 13.53 8.99
N ILE A 4 0.58 12.79 8.32
CA ILE A 4 0.19 11.72 7.41
C ILE A 4 -0.59 10.66 8.19
N PHE A 5 -1.83 10.40 7.81
CA PHE A 5 -2.65 9.37 8.44
C PHE A 5 -2.26 7.99 7.91
N ILE A 6 -2.00 7.07 8.83
CA ILE A 6 -1.76 5.65 8.54
C ILE A 6 -2.53 4.84 9.56
N SER A 7 -3.35 3.91 9.09
CA SER A 7 -4.08 3.00 9.97
C SER A 7 -3.14 2.11 10.79
N LYS A 8 -3.52 1.83 12.05
CA LYS A 8 -2.74 0.99 12.97
C LYS A 8 -2.49 -0.42 12.40
N ASP A 9 -3.48 -1.00 11.72
CA ASP A 9 -3.33 -2.31 11.07
C ASP A 9 -2.24 -2.31 10.00
N PHE A 10 -2.15 -1.22 9.22
CA PHE A 10 -1.11 -1.02 8.20
C PHE A 10 0.29 -1.03 8.81
N LEU A 11 0.47 -0.29 9.90
CA LEU A 11 1.73 -0.21 10.62
C LEU A 11 2.11 -1.56 11.24
N ARG A 12 1.14 -2.27 11.82
CA ARG A 12 1.35 -3.60 12.38
C ARG A 12 1.84 -4.58 11.32
N LYS A 13 1.17 -4.65 10.17
CA LYS A 13 1.54 -5.49 9.02
C LYS A 13 2.94 -5.18 8.50
N LEU A 14 3.28 -3.90 8.37
CA LEU A 14 4.62 -3.45 8.00
C LEU A 14 5.70 -3.93 8.97
N LYS A 15 5.47 -3.78 10.28
CA LYS A 15 6.42 -4.21 11.31
C LYS A 15 6.67 -5.71 11.24
N LEU A 16 5.63 -6.51 11.00
CA LEU A 16 5.76 -7.95 10.85
C LEU A 16 6.60 -8.33 9.63
N ILE A 17 6.37 -7.71 8.46
CA ILE A 17 7.18 -7.97 7.26
C ILE A 17 8.66 -7.70 7.52
N LYS A 18 8.97 -6.54 8.10
CA LYS A 18 10.35 -6.14 8.40
C LYS A 18 11.00 -7.08 9.44
N LYS A 19 10.28 -7.43 10.49
CA LYS A 19 10.79 -8.27 11.59
C LYS A 19 11.11 -9.70 11.12
N TYR A 20 10.24 -10.28 10.31
CA TYR A 20 10.32 -11.69 9.93
C TYR A 20 10.90 -11.93 8.53
N LYS A 21 11.35 -10.87 7.83
CA LYS A 21 11.77 -10.92 6.40
C LYS A 21 10.78 -11.70 5.54
N PHE A 22 9.49 -11.60 5.85
CA PHE A 22 8.47 -12.33 5.11
C PHE A 22 8.38 -11.71 3.71
N ASN A 23 8.83 -12.45 2.68
CA ASN A 23 8.64 -12.11 1.27
C ASN A 23 7.16 -12.22 0.82
N LYS A 24 6.20 -12.26 1.76
CA LYS A 24 4.78 -12.44 1.45
C LYS A 24 4.19 -11.14 0.92
N PHE A 25 3.49 -11.26 -0.20
CA PHE A 25 2.61 -10.24 -0.73
C PHE A 25 1.69 -9.70 0.37
N LEU A 26 1.71 -8.39 0.61
CA LEU A 26 0.82 -7.79 1.60
C LEU A 26 -0.54 -7.48 0.97
N TYR A 27 -1.59 -8.17 1.41
CA TYR A 27 -2.94 -7.91 0.96
C TYR A 27 -3.56 -6.74 1.73
N ILE A 28 -4.06 -5.76 0.98
CA ILE A 28 -4.55 -4.49 1.47
C ILE A 28 -5.90 -4.18 0.83
N TYR A 29 -6.89 -3.91 1.66
CA TYR A 29 -8.18 -3.41 1.22
C TYR A 29 -8.28 -1.88 1.35
N ASN A 30 -7.57 -1.31 2.32
CA ASN A 30 -7.66 0.12 2.59
C ASN A 30 -6.80 0.94 1.63
N LYS A 31 -7.48 1.58 0.67
CA LYS A 31 -6.90 2.46 -0.36
C LYS A 31 -6.55 3.86 0.13
N SER A 32 -7.02 4.27 1.31
CA SER A 32 -6.90 5.65 1.80
C SER A 32 -5.56 5.95 2.49
N ASN A 33 -4.78 4.93 2.85
CA ASN A 33 -3.48 5.11 3.48
C ASN A 33 -2.46 5.71 2.51
N ASN A 34 -1.65 6.63 3.03
CA ASN A 34 -0.50 7.16 2.31
C ASN A 34 0.67 6.16 2.33
N LEU A 35 1.40 6.13 1.21
CA LEU A 35 2.66 5.40 1.12
C LEU A 35 3.78 6.17 1.81
N ILE A 36 4.38 5.55 2.80
CA ILE A 36 5.56 6.05 3.51
C ILE A 36 6.83 5.30 3.11
N ILE A 37 7.99 5.88 3.47
CA ILE A 37 9.32 5.34 3.17
C ILE A 37 9.48 3.87 3.57
N ASN A 38 8.79 3.43 4.63
CA ASN A 38 8.83 2.04 5.11
C ASN A 38 8.25 1.01 4.11
N PHE A 39 7.56 1.46 3.06
CA PHE A 39 7.04 0.61 1.99
C PHE A 39 8.01 0.41 0.83
N LEU A 40 9.14 1.11 0.80
CA LEU A 40 10.12 0.91 -0.26
C LEU A 40 10.53 -0.56 -0.34
N ASN A 41 10.59 -1.08 -1.57
CA ASN A 41 10.92 -2.46 -1.90
C ASN A 41 9.92 -3.52 -1.42
N ILE A 42 8.75 -3.12 -0.91
CA ILE A 42 7.65 -4.06 -0.59
C ILE A 42 6.71 -4.16 -1.79
N ILE A 43 6.23 -5.38 -2.05
CA ILE A 43 5.17 -5.65 -3.03
C ILE A 43 3.83 -5.74 -2.30
N LEU A 44 2.90 -4.86 -2.69
CA LEU A 44 1.58 -4.75 -2.09
C LEU A 44 0.52 -5.27 -3.05
N ASN A 45 -0.36 -6.15 -2.60
CA ASN A 45 -1.57 -6.53 -3.32
C ASN A 45 -2.72 -5.67 -2.80
N VAL A 46 -3.17 -4.70 -3.60
CA VAL A 46 -4.19 -3.74 -3.18
C VAL A 46 -5.50 -4.00 -3.91
N TYR A 47 -6.59 -4.13 -3.16
CA TYR A 47 -7.92 -4.39 -3.71
C TYR A 47 -8.48 -3.13 -4.36
N ASN A 48 -8.81 -3.20 -5.65
CA ASN A 48 -9.38 -2.05 -6.36
C ASN A 48 -10.90 -1.93 -6.21
N GLY A 49 -11.59 -2.98 -5.76
CA GLY A 49 -13.05 -3.07 -5.73
C GLY A 49 -13.60 -4.29 -6.50
N LYS A 50 -12.74 -4.95 -7.30
CA LYS A 50 -13.07 -6.19 -8.04
C LYS A 50 -12.00 -7.27 -7.84
N LYS A 51 -10.72 -6.90 -7.95
CA LYS A 51 -9.58 -7.80 -7.80
C LYS A 51 -8.40 -7.13 -7.09
N PHE A 52 -7.42 -7.93 -6.71
CA PHE A 52 -6.15 -7.42 -6.20
C PHE A 52 -5.24 -7.02 -7.35
N PHE A 53 -4.64 -5.84 -7.22
CA PHE A 53 -3.59 -5.35 -8.10
C PHE A 53 -2.26 -5.35 -7.38
N LEU A 54 -1.25 -5.87 -8.06
CA LEU A 54 0.11 -5.90 -7.56
C LEU A 54 0.77 -4.54 -7.76
N LEU A 55 1.19 -3.92 -6.67
CA LEU A 55 1.77 -2.59 -6.63
C LEU A 55 3.17 -2.67 -6.01
N LYS A 56 4.20 -2.57 -6.86
CA LYS A 56 5.58 -2.37 -6.43
C LYS A 56 5.80 -0.90 -6.06
N ILE A 57 6.28 -0.67 -4.84
CA ILE A 57 6.51 0.68 -4.31
C ILE A 57 7.93 1.14 -4.63
N ASN A 58 8.05 2.30 -5.28
CA ASN A 58 9.29 3.01 -5.56
C ASN A 58 9.24 4.40 -4.91
N LYS A 59 10.36 5.15 -4.97
CA LYS A 59 10.47 6.48 -4.34
C LYS A 59 9.46 7.50 -4.88
N LEU A 60 9.08 7.39 -6.15
CA LEU A 60 8.14 8.31 -6.80
C LEU A 60 6.70 8.20 -6.28
N LYS A 61 6.34 7.04 -5.73
CA LYS A 61 4.99 6.78 -5.19
C LYS A 61 4.82 7.20 -3.74
N LEU A 62 5.87 7.67 -3.08
CA LEU A 62 5.82 8.12 -1.68
C LEU A 62 4.92 9.35 -1.55
N ASN A 63 4.29 9.49 -0.37
CA ASN A 63 3.33 10.54 -0.02
C ASN A 63 1.99 10.54 -0.78
N TYR A 64 1.83 9.69 -1.80
CA TYR A 64 0.54 9.46 -2.45
C TYR A 64 -0.29 8.41 -1.70
N LYS A 65 -1.61 8.49 -1.87
CA LYS A 65 -2.53 7.45 -1.40
C LYS A 65 -2.43 6.22 -2.28
N LEU A 66 -2.58 5.03 -1.69
CA LEU A 66 -2.59 3.77 -2.45
C LEU A 66 -3.64 3.75 -3.56
N GLY A 67 -4.82 4.31 -3.29
CA GLY A 67 -5.92 4.38 -4.24
C GLY A 67 -5.59 5.16 -5.51
N SER A 68 -4.64 6.09 -5.47
CA SER A 68 -4.23 6.90 -6.62
C SER A 68 -3.59 6.07 -7.73
N PHE A 69 -3.10 4.87 -7.42
CA PHE A 69 -2.46 3.96 -8.37
C PHE A 69 -3.35 2.81 -8.84
N LEU A 70 -4.63 2.83 -8.47
CA LEU A 70 -5.56 1.75 -8.78
C LEU A 70 -6.61 2.22 -9.78
N VAL A 71 -6.70 1.51 -10.90
CA VAL A 71 -7.83 1.64 -11.82
C VAL A 71 -9.05 1.01 -11.15
N THR A 72 -10.09 1.80 -10.94
CA THR A 72 -11.32 1.36 -10.25
C THR A 72 -12.51 1.25 -11.21
N LYS A 73 -12.66 2.20 -12.13
CA LYS A 73 -13.63 2.15 -13.24
C LYS A 73 -12.87 2.09 -14.55
N ILE A 74 -13.27 1.16 -15.41
CA ILE A 74 -12.88 1.16 -16.83
C ILE A 74 -14.00 1.93 -17.52
N ILE A 75 -13.67 3.09 -18.07
CA ILE A 75 -14.61 3.87 -18.88
C ILE A 75 -14.43 3.34 -20.31
N ASN A 76 -15.42 2.59 -20.79
CA ASN A 76 -15.52 2.17 -22.19
C ASN A 76 -16.26 3.25 -22.98
#